data_AF-A0A972HTP4-F1
#
_entry.id   AF-A0A972HTP4-F1
#
_cell.length_a   1.000
_cell.length_b   1.000
_cell.length_c   1.000
_cell.angle_alpha   90.00
_cell.angle_beta   90.00
_cell.angle_gamma   90.00
#
_symmetry.space_group_name_H-M   'P 1'
#
loop_
_entity.id
_entity.type
_entity.pdbx_description
1 polymer ?
#
loop_
_entity_poly.entity_id
_entity_poly.type
_entity_poly.pdbx_seq_one_letter_code
_entity_poly.pdbx_strand_id
1 'polypeptide(L)'
;MHLAASLLNTGGIERDSEFKLYRDGLSQGVINCQKVVESEKHKIMARMGYDSIVHTDYMDQLVQYDRFPELDCFRDLPGPSSMLHRYIVEDVLIGNSVLMRLGELLEIPTPTVKALIQIASAVNGENYFEKGIRLEDLGVTA
;
A
#
# COMPACT_ATOMS: atom_id res chain seq x y z
N MET A 1 2.21 0.94 -1.44
CA MET A 1 1.72 2.34 -1.64
C MET A 1 0.26 2.33 -2.09
N HIS A 2 -0.09 1.49 -3.07
CA HIS A 2 -1.44 1.45 -3.63
C HIS A 2 -2.48 0.91 -2.67
N LEU A 3 -2.17 -0.13 -1.87
CA LEU A 3 -3.15 -0.70 -0.92
C LEU A 3 -3.75 0.34 0.03
N ALA A 4 -2.90 1.13 0.72
CA ALA A 4 -3.38 2.14 1.66
C ALA A 4 -4.30 3.17 0.99
N ALA A 5 -3.88 3.71 -0.16
CA ALA A 5 -4.67 4.69 -0.89
C ALA A 5 -5.97 4.07 -1.44
N SER A 6 -5.94 2.83 -1.89
CA SER A 6 -7.13 2.16 -2.45
C SER A 6 -8.16 1.86 -1.35
N LEU A 7 -7.73 1.32 -0.20
CA LEU A 7 -8.64 1.02 0.91
C LEU A 7 -9.25 2.27 1.53
N LEU A 8 -8.48 3.36 1.64
CA LEU A 8 -9.01 4.64 2.15
C LEU A 8 -9.99 5.31 1.17
N ASN A 9 -10.08 4.82 -0.07
CA ASN A 9 -10.98 5.31 -1.11
C ASN A 9 -11.97 4.25 -1.62
N THR A 10 -12.24 3.19 -0.85
CA THR A 10 -13.16 2.10 -1.26
C THR A 10 -14.48 2.61 -1.82
N GLY A 11 -15.15 3.52 -1.11
CA GLY A 11 -16.43 4.05 -1.57
C GLY A 11 -16.36 4.87 -2.86
N GLY A 12 -15.21 5.47 -3.18
CA GLY A 12 -14.99 6.17 -4.45
C GLY A 12 -14.80 5.18 -5.59
N ILE A 13 -13.93 4.18 -5.38
CA ILE A 13 -13.62 3.12 -6.34
C ILE A 13 -14.85 2.30 -6.71
N GLU A 14 -15.72 1.97 -5.75
CA GLU A 14 -16.93 1.19 -6.02
C GLU A 14 -18.02 1.97 -6.76
N ARG A 15 -17.98 3.30 -6.72
CA ARG A 15 -18.99 4.18 -7.33
C ARG A 15 -18.60 4.67 -8.72
N ASP A 16 -17.31 4.71 -9.01
CA ASP A 16 -16.77 5.25 -10.25
C ASP A 16 -15.73 4.31 -10.85
N SER A 17 -16.05 3.69 -11.99
CA SER A 17 -15.14 2.80 -12.71
C SER A 17 -13.96 3.54 -13.36
N GLU A 18 -14.06 4.86 -13.52
CA GLU A 18 -13.00 5.74 -14.07
C GLU A 18 -12.18 6.42 -12.97
N PHE A 19 -12.36 6.00 -11.71
CA PHE A 19 -11.65 6.55 -10.56
C PHE A 19 -10.13 6.56 -10.78
N LYS A 20 -9.50 7.71 -10.59
CA LYS A 20 -8.05 7.87 -10.73
C LYS A 20 -7.40 8.00 -9.36
N LEU A 21 -6.62 7.00 -8.97
CA LEU A 21 -6.07 6.91 -7.62
C LEU A 21 -5.24 8.14 -7.23
N TYR A 22 -4.42 8.66 -8.16
CA TYR A 22 -3.50 9.76 -7.88
C TYR A 22 -4.17 11.13 -7.91
N ARG A 23 -5.18 11.32 -8.77
CA ARG A 23 -5.93 12.57 -8.87
C ARG A 23 -7.05 12.65 -7.84
N ASP A 24 -7.84 11.59 -7.74
CA ASP A 24 -9.10 11.56 -7.00
C ASP A 24 -8.92 10.98 -5.59
N GLY A 25 -7.92 10.10 -5.40
CA GLY A 25 -7.73 9.34 -4.15
C GLY A 25 -6.62 9.83 -3.23
N LEU A 26 -5.68 10.64 -3.71
CA LEU A 26 -4.60 11.16 -2.86
C LEU A 26 -5.05 12.42 -2.11
N SER A 27 -4.97 12.34 -0.79
CA SER A 27 -5.09 13.47 0.13
C SER A 27 -3.97 13.41 1.16
N GLN A 28 -3.75 14.49 1.91
CA GLN A 28 -2.68 14.52 2.92
C GLN A 28 -2.85 13.40 3.97
N GLY A 29 -4.08 13.08 4.37
CA GLY A 29 -4.36 11.99 5.30
C GLY A 29 -3.97 10.62 4.73
N VAL A 30 -4.24 10.38 3.45
CA VAL A 30 -3.83 9.16 2.74
C VAL A 30 -2.31 9.06 2.68
N ILE A 31 -1.63 10.16 2.34
CA ILE A 31 -0.16 10.21 2.29
C ILE A 31 0.45 9.98 3.68
N ASN A 32 -0.16 10.52 4.74
CA ASN A 32 0.30 10.27 6.11
C ASN A 32 0.22 8.78 6.47
N CYS A 33 -0.84 8.08 6.09
CA CYS A 33 -0.93 6.62 6.26
C CYS A 33 0.18 5.90 5.47
N GLN A 34 0.41 6.29 4.21
CA GLN A 34 1.48 5.74 3.38
C GLN A 34 2.87 5.94 4.00
N LYS A 35 3.14 7.11 4.61
CA LYS A 35 4.38 7.41 5.33
C LYS A 35 4.61 6.46 6.51
N VAL A 36 3.57 6.09 7.24
CA VAL A 36 3.69 5.12 8.34
C VAL A 36 4.02 3.73 7.81
N VAL A 37 3.34 3.28 6.74
CA VAL A 37 3.66 1.99 6.09
C VAL A 37 5.09 1.98 5.56
N GLU A 38 5.53 3.08 4.95
CA GLU A 38 6.91 3.23 4.46
C GLU A 38 7.93 3.23 5.60
N SER A 39 7.61 3.83 6.74
CA SER A 39 8.45 3.78 7.95
C SER A 39 8.58 2.36 8.52
N GLU A 40 7.48 1.59 8.55
CA GLU A 40 7.49 0.17 8.93
C GLU A 40 8.39 -0.64 7.97
N LYS A 41 8.26 -0.40 6.66
CA LYS A 41 9.12 -0.98 5.62
C LYS A 41 10.59 -0.65 5.84
N HIS A 42 10.90 0.62 6.07
CA HIS A 42 12.27 1.09 6.27
C HIS A 42 12.96 0.37 7.44
N LYS A 43 12.27 0.21 8.58
CA LYS A 43 12.83 -0.49 9.76
C LYS A 43 13.21 -1.94 9.45
N ILE A 44 12.36 -2.65 8.70
CA ILE A 44 12.61 -4.02 8.27
C ILE A 44 13.81 -4.09 7.34
N MET A 45 13.84 -3.24 6.31
CA MET A 45 14.95 -3.20 5.35
C MET A 45 16.28 -2.86 6.03
N ALA A 46 16.29 -1.87 6.92
CA ALA A 46 17.48 -1.47 7.66
C ALA A 46 18.00 -2.60 8.56
N ARG A 47 17.11 -3.35 9.23
CA ARG A 47 17.49 -4.51 10.06
C ARG A 47 18.15 -5.64 9.26
N MET A 48 17.82 -5.74 7.97
CA MET A 48 18.40 -6.69 7.02
C MET A 48 19.65 -6.14 6.31
N GLY A 49 20.06 -4.90 6.59
CA GLY A 49 21.23 -4.27 5.96
C GLY A 49 20.96 -3.68 4.56
N TYR A 50 19.70 -3.43 4.21
CA TYR A 50 19.32 -2.82 2.94
C TYR A 50 18.86 -1.37 3.09
N ASP A 51 19.20 -0.54 2.11
CA ASP A 51 18.65 0.79 1.97
C ASP A 51 17.22 0.74 1.41
N SER A 52 16.34 1.58 1.93
CA SER A 52 14.99 1.73 1.40
C SER A 52 14.83 3.05 0.66
N ILE A 53 14.13 3.03 -0.48
CA ILE A 53 13.71 4.23 -1.19
C ILE A 53 12.45 4.81 -0.51
N VAL A 54 12.44 6.13 -0.36
CA VAL A 54 11.28 6.94 0.06
C VAL A 54 10.47 7.29 -1.18
N HIS A 55 9.23 6.83 -1.24
CA HIS A 55 8.30 7.11 -2.34
C HIS A 55 7.28 8.18 -1.99
N THR A 56 7.08 8.44 -0.70
CA THR A 56 6.04 9.38 -0.24
C THR A 56 6.32 10.84 -0.58
N ASP A 57 7.58 11.23 -0.76
CA ASP A 57 7.96 12.56 -1.27
C ASP A 57 7.35 12.85 -2.65
N TYR A 58 7.30 11.83 -3.52
CA TYR A 58 6.66 11.97 -4.84
C TYR A 58 5.14 12.12 -4.71
N MET A 59 4.51 11.48 -3.72
CA MET A 59 3.08 11.65 -3.45
C MET A 59 2.77 13.05 -2.91
N ASP A 60 3.64 13.62 -2.07
CA ASP A 60 3.52 15.01 -1.62
C ASP A 60 3.63 16.00 -2.81
N GLN A 61 4.45 15.71 -3.82
CA GLN A 61 4.52 16.52 -5.05
C GLN A 61 3.24 16.37 -5.88
N LEU A 62 2.70 15.14 -5.99
CA LEU A 62 1.48 14.88 -6.77
C LEU A 62 0.27 15.69 -6.26
N VAL A 63 0.14 15.95 -4.97
CA VAL A 63 -0.99 16.76 -4.45
C VAL A 63 -0.81 18.27 -4.63
N GLN A 64 0.35 18.73 -5.11
CA GLN A 64 0.67 20.15 -5.32
C GLN A 64 0.53 20.53 -6.81
N TYR A 65 -0.72 20.62 -7.28
CA TYR A 65 -1.08 20.88 -8.69
C TYR A 65 -0.40 22.12 -9.28
N ASP A 66 -0.42 23.26 -8.57
CA ASP A 66 0.14 24.52 -9.08
C ASP A 66 1.67 24.52 -9.18
N ARG A 67 2.34 23.69 -8.38
CA ARG A 67 3.81 23.66 -8.28
C ARG A 67 4.46 22.63 -9.19
N PHE A 68 3.72 21.57 -9.53
CA PHE A 68 4.21 20.45 -10.33
C PHE A 68 3.19 20.09 -11.44
N PRO A 69 2.90 21.00 -12.38
CA PRO A 69 1.96 20.75 -13.48
C PRO A 69 2.44 19.63 -14.41
N GLU A 70 3.76 19.41 -14.53
CA GLU A 70 4.34 18.32 -15.33
C GLU A 70 3.92 16.93 -14.87
N LEU A 71 3.42 16.80 -13.63
CA LEU A 71 2.93 15.54 -13.07
C LEU A 71 1.47 15.24 -13.43
N ASP A 72 0.76 16.11 -14.16
CA ASP A 72 -0.64 15.90 -14.53
C ASP A 72 -0.86 14.60 -15.30
N CYS A 73 0.09 14.25 -16.18
CA CYS A 73 0.05 12.97 -16.90
C CYS A 73 0.07 11.75 -15.96
N PHE A 74 0.75 11.86 -14.83
CA PHE A 74 0.81 10.81 -13.81
C PHE A 74 -0.46 10.79 -12.96
N ARG A 75 -0.99 11.96 -12.60
CA ARG A 75 -2.26 12.10 -11.88
C ARG A 75 -3.41 11.46 -12.66
N ASP A 76 -3.36 11.58 -13.98
CA ASP A 76 -4.39 11.10 -14.89
C ASP A 76 -4.29 9.61 -15.24
N LEU A 77 -3.34 8.86 -14.66
CA LEU A 77 -3.27 7.41 -14.82
C LEU A 77 -4.55 6.73 -14.28
N PRO A 78 -5.03 5.65 -14.94
CA PRO A 78 -6.16 4.87 -14.45
C PRO A 78 -5.90 4.33 -13.04
N GLY A 79 -6.89 4.46 -12.16
CA GLY A 79 -6.88 3.85 -10.84
C GLY A 79 -7.44 2.42 -10.84
N PRO A 80 -7.62 1.83 -9.64
CA PRO A 80 -8.27 0.54 -9.52
C PRO A 80 -9.74 0.63 -9.93
N SER A 81 -10.19 -0.30 -10.76
CA SER A 81 -11.59 -0.37 -11.23
C SER A 81 -12.55 -1.08 -10.27
N SER A 82 -12.03 -1.71 -9.22
CA SER A 82 -12.80 -2.36 -8.15
C SER A 82 -11.90 -2.69 -6.96
N MET A 83 -12.48 -3.12 -5.85
CA MET A 83 -11.73 -3.63 -4.68
C MET A 83 -11.07 -5.01 -4.91
N LEU A 84 -11.35 -5.66 -6.05
CA LEU A 84 -10.66 -6.87 -6.50
C LEU A 84 -9.52 -6.56 -7.49
N HIS A 85 -9.23 -5.28 -7.75
CA HIS A 85 -8.12 -4.88 -8.59
C HIS A 85 -6.76 -5.28 -7.96
N ARG A 86 -5.73 -5.45 -8.79
CA ARG A 86 -4.37 -5.87 -8.36
C ARG A 86 -3.76 -4.96 -7.29
N TYR A 87 -4.05 -3.66 -7.31
CA TYR A 87 -3.61 -2.71 -6.28
C TYR A 87 -4.07 -3.08 -4.87
N ILE A 88 -5.13 -3.88 -4.74
CA ILE A 88 -5.62 -4.40 -3.48
C ILE A 88 -5.14 -5.85 -3.33
N VAL A 89 -5.51 -6.71 -4.28
CA VAL A 89 -5.33 -8.17 -4.14
C VAL A 89 -3.86 -8.58 -4.20
N GLU A 90 -3.07 -8.04 -5.14
CA GLU A 90 -1.65 -8.35 -5.27
C GLU A 90 -0.85 -7.73 -4.10
N ASP A 91 -1.12 -6.47 -3.78
CA ASP A 91 -0.45 -5.78 -2.68
C ASP A 91 -0.73 -6.47 -1.32
N VAL A 92 -1.97 -6.89 -1.05
CA VAL A 92 -2.32 -7.53 0.23
C VAL A 92 -1.74 -8.95 0.33
N LEU A 93 -1.82 -9.73 -0.76
CA LEU A 93 -1.38 -11.12 -0.76
C LEU A 93 0.14 -11.25 -0.81
N ILE A 94 0.82 -10.34 -1.49
CA ILE A 94 2.27 -10.44 -1.74
C ILE A 94 3.00 -9.37 -0.93
N GLY A 95 2.90 -8.10 -1.32
CA GLY A 95 3.73 -7.03 -0.77
C GLY A 95 3.59 -6.85 0.75
N ASN A 96 2.37 -6.56 1.21
CA ASN A 96 2.07 -6.36 2.62
C ASN A 96 2.17 -7.65 3.43
N SER A 97 1.84 -8.79 2.83
CA SER A 97 2.01 -10.12 3.43
C SER A 97 3.47 -10.41 3.78
N VAL A 98 4.38 -10.23 2.81
CA VAL A 98 5.83 -10.39 3.02
C VAL A 98 6.31 -9.41 4.08
N LEU A 99 5.88 -8.15 3.99
CA LEU A 99 6.33 -7.14 4.93
C LEU A 99 5.90 -7.43 6.37
N MET A 100 4.65 -7.85 6.56
CA MET A 100 4.12 -8.27 7.86
C MET A 100 4.94 -9.42 8.44
N ARG A 101 5.16 -10.48 7.65
CA ARG A 101 5.84 -11.70 8.10
C ARG A 101 7.34 -11.47 8.36
N LEU A 102 8.01 -10.67 7.54
CA LEU A 102 9.39 -10.24 7.82
C LEU A 102 9.47 -9.43 9.12
N GLY A 103 8.48 -8.56 9.37
CA GLY A 103 8.36 -7.87 10.64
C GLY A 103 8.25 -8.83 11.82
N GLU A 104 7.43 -9.87 11.70
CA GLU A 104 7.29 -10.91 12.74
C GLU A 104 8.59 -11.69 12.95
N LEU A 105 9.25 -12.13 11.88
CA LEU A 105 10.53 -12.85 11.93
C LEU A 105 11.65 -12.02 12.59
N LEU A 106 11.67 -10.71 12.34
CA LEU A 106 12.70 -9.80 12.83
C LEU A 106 12.32 -9.08 14.14
N GLU A 107 11.17 -9.42 14.73
CA GLU A 107 10.61 -8.79 15.93
C GLU A 107 10.38 -7.27 15.78
N ILE A 108 10.00 -6.83 14.58
CA ILE A 108 9.69 -5.44 14.25
C ILE A 108 8.17 -5.26 14.09
N PRO A 109 7.52 -4.41 14.91
CA PRO A 109 6.09 -4.16 14.79
C PRO A 109 5.71 -3.51 13.46
N THR A 110 4.67 -4.07 12.82
CA THR A 110 4.07 -3.57 11.57
C THR A 110 2.55 -3.30 11.73
N PRO A 111 2.13 -2.52 12.74
CA PRO A 111 0.71 -2.38 13.08
C PRO A 111 -0.15 -1.81 11.94
N THR A 112 0.40 -0.87 11.15
CA THR A 112 -0.35 -0.24 10.06
C THR A 112 -0.51 -1.21 8.89
N VAL A 113 0.55 -1.94 8.53
CA VAL A 113 0.46 -3.01 7.53
C VAL A 113 -0.57 -4.06 7.93
N LYS A 114 -0.56 -4.53 9.19
CA LYS A 114 -1.55 -5.49 9.70
C LYS A 114 -2.98 -4.94 9.66
N ALA A 115 -3.18 -3.68 10.04
CA ALA A 115 -4.48 -3.02 9.97
C ALA A 115 -5.00 -2.94 8.52
N LEU A 116 -4.14 -2.61 7.56
CA LEU A 116 -4.53 -2.58 6.15
C LEU A 116 -4.89 -3.97 5.61
N ILE A 117 -4.16 -5.02 6.00
CA ILE A 117 -4.52 -6.42 5.65
C ILE A 117 -5.89 -6.78 6.24
N GLN A 118 -6.14 -6.40 7.50
CA GLN A 118 -7.42 -6.65 8.17
C GLN A 118 -8.58 -5.91 7.48
N ILE A 119 -8.38 -4.64 7.10
CA ILE A 119 -9.39 -3.85 6.39
C ILE A 119 -9.66 -4.45 5.01
N ALA A 120 -8.62 -4.77 4.23
CA ALA A 120 -8.76 -5.44 2.94
C ALA A 120 -9.54 -6.75 3.08
N SER A 121 -9.25 -7.53 4.12
CA SER A 121 -9.94 -8.78 4.42
C SER A 121 -11.43 -8.56 4.66
N ALA A 122 -11.77 -7.54 5.45
CA ALA A 122 -13.15 -7.18 5.74
C ALA A 122 -13.90 -6.66 4.49
N VAL A 123 -13.24 -5.83 3.67
CA VAL A 123 -13.82 -5.27 2.44
C VAL A 123 -14.11 -6.38 1.42
N ASN A 124 -13.19 -7.30 1.21
CA ASN A 124 -13.33 -8.35 0.18
C ASN A 124 -13.99 -9.64 0.72
N GLY A 125 -14.30 -9.72 2.01
CA GLY A 125 -14.88 -10.92 2.63
C GLY A 125 -13.94 -12.13 2.61
N GLU A 126 -12.62 -11.88 2.66
CA GLU A 126 -11.59 -12.89 2.45
C GLU A 126 -10.52 -12.82 3.53
N ASN A 127 -10.02 -13.97 4.01
CA ASN A 127 -8.95 -13.97 5.02
C ASN A 127 -7.56 -13.82 4.37
N TYR A 128 -7.08 -12.58 4.22
CA TYR A 128 -5.77 -12.34 3.60
C TYR A 128 -4.57 -12.66 4.49
N PHE A 129 -4.75 -12.77 5.82
CA PHE A 129 -3.67 -13.27 6.68
C PHE A 129 -3.30 -14.71 6.33
N GLU A 130 -4.29 -15.55 6.06
CA GLU A 130 -4.13 -16.94 5.68
C GLU A 130 -3.68 -17.12 4.22
N LYS A 131 -4.29 -16.36 3.29
CA LYS A 131 -4.02 -16.50 1.85
C LYS A 131 -2.73 -15.84 1.38
N GLY A 132 -2.19 -14.89 2.14
CA GLY A 132 -0.97 -14.19 1.78
C GLY A 132 0.25 -15.11 1.69
N ILE A 133 1.19 -14.79 0.81
CA ILE A 133 2.42 -15.57 0.60
C ILE A 133 3.19 -15.71 1.91
N ARG A 134 3.74 -16.90 2.14
CA ARG A 134 4.53 -17.20 3.33
C ARG A 134 6.02 -17.06 3.03
N LEU A 135 6.84 -16.87 4.07
CA LEU A 135 8.29 -16.71 3.88
C LEU A 135 8.93 -18.00 3.37
N GLU A 136 8.37 -19.15 3.73
CA GLU A 136 8.81 -20.47 3.28
C GLU A 136 8.60 -20.66 1.78
N ASP A 137 7.53 -20.07 1.22
CA ASP A 137 7.25 -20.09 -0.22
C ASP A 137 8.31 -19.28 -1.01
N LEU A 138 9.05 -18.40 -0.33
CA LEU A 138 10.18 -17.63 -0.85
C LEU A 138 11.54 -18.24 -0.51
N GLY A 139 11.57 -19.42 0.13
CA GLY A 139 12.80 -20.08 0.57
C GLY A 139 13.46 -19.43 1.80
N VAL A 140 12.75 -18.55 2.52
CA VAL A 140 13.22 -17.98 3.79
C VAL A 140 12.71 -18.86 4.92
N THR A 141 13.61 -19.69 5.46
CA THR A 141 13.34 -20.58 6.59
C THR A 141 14.04 -20.06 7.84
N ALA A 142 13.46 -20.31 9.02
CA ALA A 142 14.07 -19.99 10.31
C ALA A 142 15.33 -20.83 10.60
#